data_AF-A0AAN9VM77-F1
#
_entry.id   AF-A0AAN9VM77-F1
#
_cell.length_a   1.000
_cell.length_b   1.000
_cell.length_c   1.000
_cell.angle_alpha   90.00
_cell.angle_beta   90.00
_cell.angle_gamma   90.00
#
_symmetry.space_group_name_H-M   'P 1'
#
loop_
_entity.id
_entity.type
_entity.pdbx_description
1 polymer ?
#
loop_
_entity_poly.entity_id
_entity_poly.type
_entity_poly.pdbx_seq_one_letter_code
_entity_poly.pdbx_strand_id
1 'polypeptide(L)'
;MALRVAVAYRTVSTYAVLVLASTPTIDLIAMERKRTYSALQEARQENSHLRPKETEAIKSDARKLLFEDWQRRWNVDAKGRWTHRIIKNIERWIGRKYREVTYYVSQAFKGHVGFGKYLYDYKIKESPACNLCREDDVMQSIQCFSARHGMRKGRFVTLSFNK
;
A
#
# COMPACT_ATOMS: atom_id res chain seq x y z
N MET A 1 -3.86 -7.74 13.09
CA MET A 1 -3.82 -6.26 13.17
C MET A 1 -4.07 -5.58 11.81
N ALA A 2 -3.36 -5.94 10.74
CA ALA A 2 -3.49 -5.30 9.41
C ALA A 2 -4.93 -5.22 8.85
N LEU A 3 -5.74 -6.28 8.99
CA LEU A 3 -7.15 -6.27 8.54
C LEU A 3 -8.00 -5.18 9.22
N ARG A 4 -7.77 -4.91 10.51
CA ARG A 4 -8.51 -3.87 11.24
C ARG A 4 -8.00 -2.47 10.87
N VAL A 5 -6.68 -2.31 10.78
CA VAL A 5 -6.04 -1.05 10.36
C VAL A 5 -6.49 -0.65 8.96
N ALA A 6 -6.59 -1.61 8.06
CA ALA A 6 -7.03 -1.42 6.68
C ALA A 6 -8.54 -1.60 6.51
N VAL A 7 -9.34 -1.79 7.56
CA VAL A 7 -10.80 -2.05 7.50
C VAL A 7 -11.19 -3.04 6.38
N ALA A 8 -10.41 -4.12 6.26
CA ALA A 8 -10.44 -5.07 5.16
C ALA A 8 -11.07 -6.40 5.58
N TYR A 9 -11.82 -7.03 4.66
CA TYR A 9 -12.39 -8.36 4.89
C TYR A 9 -11.30 -9.44 4.83
N ARG A 10 -11.58 -10.59 5.47
CA ARG A 10 -10.68 -11.75 5.56
C ARG A 10 -10.23 -12.33 4.21
N THR A 11 -10.94 -12.05 3.12
CA THR A 11 -10.62 -12.52 1.76
C THR A 11 -9.55 -11.68 1.05
N VAL A 12 -9.05 -10.59 1.63
CA VAL A 12 -7.91 -9.85 1.03
C VAL A 12 -6.64 -10.65 1.18
N SER A 13 -5.83 -10.72 0.12
CA SER A 13 -4.51 -11.35 0.19
C SER A 13 -3.65 -10.68 1.27
N THR A 14 -2.88 -11.47 2.01
CA THR A 14 -2.01 -10.99 3.09
C THR A 14 -1.09 -9.84 2.65
N TYR A 15 -0.47 -9.92 1.48
CA TYR A 15 0.40 -8.87 0.97
C TYR A 15 -0.33 -7.57 0.68
N ALA A 16 -1.50 -7.63 0.01
CA ALA A 16 -2.31 -6.44 -0.24
C ALA A 16 -2.78 -5.77 1.06
N VAL A 17 -3.24 -6.53 2.05
CA VAL A 17 -3.70 -5.92 3.32
C VAL A 17 -2.55 -5.28 4.10
N LEU A 18 -1.34 -5.85 4.01
CA LEU A 18 -0.14 -5.27 4.63
C LEU A 18 0.27 -3.96 3.96
N VAL A 19 0.24 -3.90 2.62
CA VAL A 19 0.47 -2.65 1.86
C VAL A 19 -0.58 -1.61 2.23
N LEU A 20 -1.87 -1.97 2.28
CA LEU A 20 -2.94 -1.05 2.68
C LEU A 20 -2.74 -0.52 4.10
N ALA A 21 -2.36 -1.40 5.03
CA ALA A 21 -2.05 -1.05 6.40
C ALA A 21 -0.70 -0.32 6.56
N SER A 22 0.01 -0.01 5.45
CA SER A 22 1.32 0.64 5.47
C SER A 22 2.34 -0.09 6.36
N THR A 23 2.21 -1.43 6.46
CA THR A 23 3.00 -2.26 7.38
C THR A 23 3.78 -3.30 6.57
N PRO A 24 5.13 -3.32 6.64
CA PRO A 24 5.93 -4.35 5.97
C PRO A 24 5.68 -5.73 6.57
N THR A 25 6.01 -6.78 5.83
CA THR A 25 5.92 -8.16 6.32
C THR A 25 6.92 -8.39 7.46
N ILE A 26 6.60 -9.33 8.35
CA ILE A 26 7.40 -9.60 9.55
C ILE A 26 8.85 -10.00 9.22
N ASP A 27 9.04 -10.71 8.12
CA ASP A 27 10.37 -11.14 7.68
C ASP A 27 11.21 -9.95 7.15
N LEU A 28 10.59 -8.97 6.48
CA LEU A 28 11.29 -7.72 6.11
C LEU A 28 11.72 -6.93 7.35
N ILE A 29 10.84 -6.85 8.37
CA ILE A 29 11.18 -6.21 9.66
C ILE A 29 12.33 -6.96 10.35
N ALA A 30 12.33 -8.29 10.31
CA ALA A 30 13.41 -9.09 10.86
C ALA A 30 14.73 -8.86 10.11
N MET A 31 14.69 -8.77 8.77
CA MET A 31 15.86 -8.46 7.94
C MET A 31 16.42 -7.05 8.24
N GLU A 32 15.57 -6.04 8.36
CA GLU A 32 15.95 -4.68 8.76
C GLU A 32 16.66 -4.66 10.11
N ARG A 33 16.12 -5.36 11.10
CA ARG A 33 16.73 -5.50 12.44
C ARG A 33 18.07 -6.21 12.38
N LYS A 34 18.16 -7.31 11.62
CA LYS A 34 19.42 -8.05 11.43
C LYS A 34 20.49 -7.18 10.79
N ARG A 35 20.15 -6.46 9.72
CA ARG A 35 21.07 -5.53 9.02
C ARG A 35 21.56 -4.44 9.95
N THR A 36 20.64 -3.79 10.66
CA THR A 36 20.96 -2.76 11.66
C THR A 36 21.90 -3.30 12.74
N TYR A 37 21.60 -4.47 13.30
CA TYR A 37 22.41 -5.07 14.37
C TYR A 37 23.82 -5.40 13.89
N SER A 38 23.95 -6.05 12.73
CA SER A 38 25.25 -6.47 12.18
C SER A 38 26.12 -5.26 11.85
N ALA A 39 25.55 -4.26 11.16
CA ALA A 39 26.26 -3.03 10.83
C ALA A 39 26.67 -2.21 12.06
N LEU A 40 25.82 -2.15 13.10
CA LEU A 40 26.20 -1.52 14.37
C LEU A 40 27.30 -2.29 15.10
N GLN A 41 27.30 -3.61 15.01
CA GLN A 41 28.34 -4.44 15.62
C GLN A 41 29.70 -4.18 14.95
N GLU A 42 29.75 -4.20 13.62
CA GLU A 42 30.94 -3.88 12.82
C GLU A 42 31.46 -2.47 13.13
N ALA A 43 30.56 -1.47 13.09
CA ALA A 43 30.93 -0.08 13.35
C ALA A 43 31.44 0.14 14.79
N ARG A 44 30.98 -0.66 15.78
CA ARG A 44 31.49 -0.63 17.16
C ARG A 44 32.85 -1.26 17.33
N GLN A 45 33.18 -2.24 16.49
CA GLN A 45 34.52 -2.86 16.50
C GLN A 45 35.56 -1.87 15.99
N GLU A 46 35.22 -1.07 14.98
CA GLU A 46 36.09 -0.02 14.44
C GLU A 46 36.14 1.21 15.35
N ASN A 47 35.00 1.60 15.92
CA ASN A 47 34.88 2.75 16.82
C ASN A 47 33.95 2.44 18.00
N SER A 48 34.53 2.24 19.19
CA SER A 48 33.79 1.92 20.40
C SER A 48 32.77 3.00 20.81
N HIS A 49 32.94 4.23 20.37
CA HIS A 49 32.07 5.37 20.67
C HIS A 49 31.43 5.95 19.41
N LEU A 50 30.46 5.21 18.86
CA LEU A 50 29.62 5.69 17.76
C LEU A 50 28.82 6.92 18.17
N ARG A 51 28.88 7.95 17.32
CA ARG A 51 28.04 9.13 17.48
C ARG A 51 26.59 8.79 17.15
N PRO A 52 25.61 9.48 17.75
CA PRO A 52 24.20 9.29 17.41
C PRO A 52 23.91 9.39 15.91
N LYS A 53 24.56 10.33 15.21
CA LYS A 53 24.39 10.52 13.76
C LYS A 53 24.80 9.30 12.93
N GLU A 54 25.85 8.58 13.34
CA GLU A 54 26.33 7.38 12.65
C GLU A 54 25.38 6.21 12.87
N THR A 55 24.86 6.07 14.10
CA THR A 55 23.83 5.07 14.43
C THR A 55 22.54 5.31 13.63
N GLU A 56 22.12 6.57 13.50
CA GLU A 56 20.94 6.91 12.71
C GLU A 56 21.15 6.70 11.20
N ALA A 57 22.36 6.96 10.68
CA ALA A 57 22.70 6.64 9.29
C ALA A 57 22.56 5.14 9.02
N ILE A 58 23.10 4.29 9.89
CA ILE A 58 23.00 2.82 9.76
C ILE A 58 21.53 2.36 9.76
N LYS A 59 20.71 2.90 10.67
CA LYS A 59 19.27 2.59 10.71
C LYS A 59 18.56 3.06 9.44
N SER A 60 18.90 4.25 8.94
CA SER A 60 18.34 4.81 7.71
C SER A 60 18.69 3.95 6.50
N ASP A 61 19.92 3.47 6.39
CA ASP A 61 20.35 2.60 5.30
C ASP A 61 19.65 1.24 5.35
N ALA A 62 19.53 0.63 6.53
CA ALA A 62 18.76 -0.59 6.71
C ALA A 62 17.28 -0.39 6.35
N ARG A 63 16.71 0.77 6.67
CA ARG A 63 15.33 1.14 6.33
C ARG A 63 15.14 1.29 4.82
N LYS A 64 16.10 1.91 4.13
CA LYS A 64 16.09 2.06 2.67
C LYS A 64 16.10 0.68 1.99
N LEU A 65 16.98 -0.21 2.42
CA LEU A 65 17.04 -1.59 1.90
C LEU A 65 15.73 -2.35 2.15
N LEU A 66 15.06 -2.13 3.30
CA LEU A 66 13.73 -2.69 3.55
C LEU A 66 12.71 -2.21 2.51
N PHE A 67 12.69 -0.92 2.18
CA PHE A 67 11.76 -0.40 1.18
C PHE A 67 12.03 -0.92 -0.23
N GLU A 68 13.30 -1.02 -0.61
CA GLU A 68 13.71 -1.63 -1.89
C GLU A 68 13.27 -3.10 -1.98
N ASP A 69 13.49 -3.88 -0.92
CA ASP A 69 13.04 -5.27 -0.84
C ASP A 69 11.52 -5.40 -0.89
N TRP A 70 10.82 -4.52 -0.17
CA TRP A 70 9.37 -4.51 -0.15
C TRP A 70 8.79 -4.17 -1.52
N GLN A 71 9.32 -3.13 -2.18
CA GLN A 71 8.89 -2.69 -3.50
C GLN A 71 9.15 -3.77 -4.55
N ARG A 72 10.30 -4.44 -4.50
CA ARG A 72 10.64 -5.54 -5.39
C ARG A 72 9.64 -6.69 -5.26
N ARG A 73 9.38 -7.13 -4.03
CA ARG A 73 8.38 -8.19 -3.77
C ARG A 73 7.00 -7.78 -4.25
N TRP A 74 6.63 -6.53 -4.03
CA TRP A 74 5.34 -6.00 -4.46
C TRP A 74 5.17 -5.95 -5.98
N ASN A 75 6.25 -5.70 -6.72
CA ASN A 75 6.22 -5.71 -8.18
C ASN A 75 6.10 -7.11 -8.77
N VAL A 76 6.61 -8.14 -8.09
CA VAL A 76 6.68 -9.52 -8.59
C VAL A 76 5.50 -10.37 -8.12
N ASP A 77 4.93 -10.09 -6.94
CA ASP A 77 3.86 -10.92 -6.36
C ASP A 77 2.63 -11.00 -7.28
N ALA A 78 2.18 -12.23 -7.57
CA ALA A 78 0.97 -12.49 -8.34
C ALA A 78 -0.32 -12.23 -7.54
N LYS A 79 -0.23 -12.12 -6.21
CA LYS A 79 -1.35 -11.83 -5.33
C LYS A 79 -1.48 -10.31 -5.12
N GLY A 80 -2.72 -9.82 -5.01
CA GLY A 80 -2.95 -8.39 -4.79
C GLY A 80 -2.68 -7.50 -6.01
N ARG A 81 -2.58 -8.06 -7.23
CA ARG A 81 -2.33 -7.30 -8.46
C ARG A 81 -3.29 -6.15 -8.70
N TRP A 82 -4.55 -6.33 -8.32
CA TRP A 82 -5.54 -5.25 -8.35
C TRP A 82 -5.09 -4.05 -7.49
N THR A 83 -4.70 -4.31 -6.25
CA THR A 83 -4.17 -3.30 -5.34
C THR A 83 -2.85 -2.70 -5.85
N HIS A 84 -1.99 -3.49 -6.50
CA HIS A 84 -0.75 -3.00 -7.14
C HIS A 84 -0.99 -2.01 -8.27
N ARG A 85 -2.04 -2.21 -9.09
CA ARG A 85 -2.41 -1.25 -10.16
C ARG A 85 -2.66 0.15 -9.62
N ILE A 86 -3.23 0.24 -8.42
CA ILE A 86 -3.55 1.50 -7.74
C ILE A 86 -2.36 2.01 -6.91
N ILE A 87 -1.73 1.13 -6.12
CA ILE A 87 -0.55 1.44 -5.29
C ILE A 87 0.68 0.85 -5.97
N LYS A 88 1.29 1.59 -6.88
CA LYS A 88 2.51 1.13 -7.55
C LYS A 88 3.76 1.35 -6.71
N ASN A 89 3.83 2.48 -6.00
CA ASN A 89 4.99 2.86 -5.19
C ASN A 89 4.64 2.84 -3.69
N ILE A 90 5.35 2.01 -2.94
CA ILE A 90 5.12 1.77 -1.51
C ILE A 90 5.54 2.97 -0.67
N GLU A 91 6.70 3.57 -0.93
CA GLU A 91 7.18 4.73 -0.17
C GLU A 91 6.23 5.91 -0.30
N ARG A 92 5.80 6.22 -1.53
CA ARG A 92 4.80 7.26 -1.82
C ARG A 92 3.48 6.97 -1.12
N TRP A 93 3.06 5.70 -1.11
CA TRP A 93 1.85 5.29 -0.39
C TRP A 93 1.99 5.55 1.10
N ILE A 94 3.11 5.22 1.73
CA ILE A 94 3.30 5.37 3.18
C ILE A 94 3.51 6.85 3.57
N GLY A 95 4.18 7.62 2.72
CA GLY A 95 4.42 9.05 2.88
C GLY A 95 3.22 9.94 2.55
N ARG A 96 2.06 9.36 2.20
CA ARG A 96 0.86 10.13 1.88
C ARG A 96 0.38 10.96 3.08
N LYS A 97 -0.11 12.17 2.81
CA LYS A 97 -0.60 13.13 3.82
C LYS A 97 -1.73 12.56 4.69
N TYR A 98 -2.61 11.75 4.12
CA TYR A 98 -3.75 11.15 4.81
C TYR A 98 -3.54 9.65 5.00
N ARG A 99 -3.17 9.26 6.23
CA ARG A 99 -2.75 7.88 6.55
C ARG A 99 -3.93 6.92 6.75
N GLU A 100 -5.12 7.43 7.03
CA GLU A 100 -6.32 6.61 7.25
C GLU A 100 -6.82 5.98 5.95
N VAL A 101 -6.88 4.64 5.94
CA VAL A 101 -7.59 3.89 4.92
C VAL A 101 -9.03 3.72 5.40
N THR A 102 -9.97 4.43 4.80
CA THR A 102 -11.39 4.29 5.15
C THR A 102 -11.96 2.97 4.59
N TYR A 103 -13.04 2.47 5.18
CA TYR A 103 -13.77 1.28 4.69
C TYR A 103 -13.99 1.27 3.17
N TYR A 104 -14.37 2.43 2.62
CA TYR A 104 -14.67 2.58 1.20
C TYR A 104 -13.43 2.51 0.31
N VAL A 105 -12.31 3.02 0.79
CA VAL A 105 -11.02 2.91 0.13
C VAL A 105 -10.59 1.44 0.10
N SER A 106 -10.71 0.72 1.21
CA SER A 106 -10.42 -0.73 1.31
C SER A 106 -11.27 -1.57 0.38
N GLN A 107 -12.53 -1.18 0.21
CA GLN A 107 -13.47 -1.84 -0.69
C GLN A 107 -13.16 -1.58 -2.17
N ALA A 108 -12.73 -0.36 -2.52
CA ALA A 108 -12.18 -0.07 -3.84
C ALA A 108 -10.92 -0.90 -4.15
N PHE A 109 -10.06 -1.11 -3.15
CA PHE A 109 -8.86 -1.94 -3.27
C PHE A 109 -9.11 -3.44 -3.40
N LYS A 110 -10.35 -3.89 -3.22
CA LYS A 110 -10.76 -5.24 -3.58
C LYS A 110 -11.30 -5.34 -5.00
N GLY A 111 -11.76 -4.22 -5.57
CA GLY A 111 -12.61 -4.20 -6.77
C GLY A 111 -14.07 -4.58 -6.46
N HIS A 112 -14.41 -4.92 -5.21
CA HIS A 112 -15.70 -5.51 -4.86
C HIS A 112 -16.88 -4.52 -4.86
N VAL A 113 -16.66 -3.25 -4.52
CA VAL A 113 -17.78 -2.32 -4.28
C VAL A 113 -18.02 -1.43 -5.48
N GLY A 114 -19.02 -1.77 -6.28
CA GLY A 114 -19.58 -0.88 -7.31
C GLY A 114 -18.75 -0.71 -8.57
N PHE A 115 -17.63 -1.42 -8.71
CA PHE A 115 -16.82 -1.42 -9.92
C PHE A 115 -17.46 -2.34 -10.95
N GLY A 116 -17.84 -1.79 -12.10
CA GLY A 116 -18.58 -2.51 -13.13
C GLY A 116 -17.88 -3.81 -13.54
N LYS A 117 -16.54 -3.82 -13.62
CA LYS A 117 -15.75 -5.01 -13.94
C LYS A 117 -15.95 -6.17 -12.95
N TYR A 118 -15.94 -5.92 -11.64
CA TYR A 118 -16.16 -6.99 -10.66
C TYR A 118 -17.60 -7.53 -10.73
N LEU A 119 -18.59 -6.65 -10.87
CA LEU A 119 -19.98 -7.08 -11.02
C LEU A 119 -20.19 -7.85 -12.33
N TYR A 120 -19.47 -7.49 -13.39
CA TYR A 120 -19.45 -8.21 -14.66
C TYR A 120 -18.80 -9.58 -14.54
N ASP A 121 -17.63 -9.67 -13.91
CA ASP A 121 -16.91 -10.94 -13.69
C ASP A 121 -17.75 -11.94 -12.86
N TYR A 122 -18.56 -11.43 -11.93
CA TYR A 122 -19.53 -12.23 -11.14
C TYR A 122 -20.90 -12.37 -11.79
N LYS A 123 -21.07 -11.94 -13.05
CA LYS A 123 -22.31 -12.03 -13.84
C LYS A 123 -23.53 -11.35 -13.20
N ILE A 124 -23.29 -10.38 -12.32
CA ILE A 124 -24.32 -9.52 -11.73
C ILE A 124 -24.67 -8.37 -12.69
N LYS A 125 -23.74 -8.00 -13.58
CA LYS A 125 -23.91 -6.93 -14.57
C LYS A 125 -23.53 -7.40 -15.98
N GLU A 126 -24.19 -6.87 -16.99
CA GLU A 126 -23.94 -7.20 -18.40
C GLU A 126 -22.74 -6.46 -19.02
N SER A 127 -22.23 -5.42 -18.37
CA SER A 127 -21.10 -4.62 -18.86
C SER A 127 -20.13 -4.22 -17.74
N PRO A 128 -18.80 -4.27 -17.99
CA PRO A 128 -17.80 -3.86 -17.02
C PRO A 128 -17.71 -2.34 -16.82
N ALA A 129 -18.35 -1.55 -17.68
CA ALA A 129 -18.30 -0.09 -17.64
C ALA A 129 -18.94 0.47 -16.36
N CYS A 130 -18.48 1.61 -15.86
CA CYS A 130 -19.09 2.30 -14.73
C CYS A 130 -20.48 2.87 -15.11
N ASN A 131 -21.49 2.74 -14.23
CA ASN A 131 -22.82 3.33 -14.49
C ASN A 131 -22.83 4.86 -14.49
N LEU A 132 -21.79 5.49 -13.95
CA LEU A 132 -21.70 6.95 -13.80
C LEU A 132 -20.86 7.59 -14.90
N CYS A 133 -19.65 7.08 -15.16
CA CYS A 133 -18.75 7.64 -16.18
C CYS A 133 -18.65 6.80 -17.46
N ARG A 134 -19.30 5.63 -17.55
CA ARG A 134 -19.24 4.69 -18.69
C ARG A 134 -17.84 4.19 -19.09
N GLU A 135 -16.81 4.55 -18.33
CA GLU A 135 -15.46 4.01 -18.49
C GLU A 135 -15.29 2.72 -17.67
N ASP A 136 -14.37 1.87 -18.12
CA ASP A 136 -13.92 0.68 -17.40
C ASP A 136 -12.68 0.95 -16.52
N ASP A 137 -12.23 2.21 -16.45
CA ASP A 137 -11.10 2.61 -15.62
C ASP A 137 -11.46 2.59 -14.12
N VAL A 138 -10.55 1.98 -13.36
CA VAL A 138 -10.70 1.72 -11.93
C VAL A 138 -10.60 3.02 -11.13
N MET A 139 -9.68 3.91 -11.51
CA MET A 139 -9.48 5.18 -10.81
C MET A 139 -10.65 6.12 -11.05
N GLN A 140 -11.16 6.16 -12.28
CA GLN A 140 -12.34 6.92 -12.64
C GLN A 140 -13.59 6.40 -11.90
N SER A 141 -13.75 5.08 -11.86
CA SER A 141 -14.84 4.44 -11.11
C SER A 141 -14.74 4.72 -9.61
N ILE A 142 -13.52 4.80 -9.05
CA ILE A 142 -13.26 5.15 -7.65
C ILE A 142 -13.72 6.58 -7.36
N GLN A 143 -13.40 7.51 -8.27
CA GLN A 143 -13.79 8.91 -8.15
C GLN A 143 -15.31 9.05 -8.20
N CYS A 144 -15.97 8.38 -9.15
CA CYS A 144 -17.42 8.36 -9.27
C CYS A 144 -18.11 7.78 -8.04
N PHE A 145 -17.59 6.68 -7.49
CA PHE A 145 -18.09 6.08 -6.25
C PHE A 145 -18.00 7.05 -5.08
N SER A 146 -16.86 7.72 -4.94
CA SER A 146 -16.61 8.71 -3.88
C SER A 146 -17.56 9.91 -3.97
N ALA A 147 -17.79 10.41 -5.19
CA ALA A 147 -18.72 11.50 -5.46
C ALA A 147 -20.17 11.13 -5.10
N ARG A 148 -20.62 9.91 -5.46
CA ARG A 148 -21.97 9.41 -5.17
C ARG A 148 -22.27 9.31 -3.67
N HIS A 149 -21.28 8.95 -2.86
CA HIS A 149 -21.44 8.75 -1.43
C HIS A 149 -21.09 9.98 -0.58
N GLY A 150 -21.04 11.18 -1.20
CA GLY A 150 -20.80 12.43 -0.49
C GLY A 150 -19.44 12.49 0.22
N MET A 151 -18.46 11.69 -0.24
CA MET A 151 -17.13 11.71 0.37
C MET A 151 -16.43 13.00 -0.02
N ARG A 152 -16.02 13.77 0.98
CA ARG A 152 -15.24 15.01 0.77
C ARG A 152 -14.07 14.71 -0.17
N LYS A 153 -13.86 15.57 -1.18
CA LYS A 153 -12.81 15.49 -2.23
C LYS A 153 -11.35 15.35 -1.72
N GLY A 154 -11.12 15.31 -0.40
CA GLY A 154 -9.81 15.06 0.22
C GLY A 154 -9.73 13.82 1.13
N ARG A 155 -10.79 13.00 1.24
CA ARG A 155 -10.79 11.71 1.97
C ARG A 155 -10.45 10.52 1.08
N PHE A 156 -10.70 10.66 -0.21
CA PHE A 156 -9.91 9.96 -1.20
C PHE A 156 -8.63 10.74 -1.35
N VAL A 157 -7.51 10.05 -1.18
CA VAL A 157 -6.19 10.53 -1.58
C VAL A 157 -6.38 11.25 -2.92
N THR A 158 -6.12 12.56 -2.96
CA THR A 158 -5.73 13.20 -4.19
C THR A 158 -4.47 12.49 -4.62
N LEU A 159 -4.64 11.35 -5.31
CA LEU A 159 -3.62 10.74 -6.11
C LEU A 159 -3.46 11.69 -7.30
N SER A 160 -2.91 12.88 -7.03
CA SER A 160 -2.39 13.76 -8.06
C SER A 160 -1.19 13.04 -8.65
N PHE A 161 -1.48 12.18 -9.62
CA PHE A 161 -0.51 11.75 -10.61
C PHE A 161 -0.27 12.96 -11.51
N ASN A 162 0.59 13.87 -11.06
CA ASN A 162 1.29 14.71 -12.04
C ASN A 162 2.24 13.79 -12.81
N LYS A 163 2.22 14.03 -14.12
CA LYS A 163 2.88 13.32 -15.22
C LYS A 163 4.28 12.82 -14.90
#